data_AF-A0A955M1I3-F1
#
_entry.id   AF-A0A955M1I3-F1
#
_cell.length_a   1.000
_cell.length_b   1.000
_cell.length_c   1.000
_cell.angle_alpha   90.00
_cell.angle_beta   90.00
_cell.angle_gamma   90.00
#
_symmetry.space_group_name_H-M   'P 1'
#
loop_
_entity.id
_entity.type
_entity.pdbx_description
1 polymer ?
#
loop_
_entity_poly.entity_id
_entity_poly.type
_entity_poly.pdbx_seq_one_letter_code
_entity_poly.pdbx_strand_id
1 'polypeptide(L)'
;ADYMESEQQTNARIKQALAYPMVIVCVGILTMFVLLTFVIPRLTVMFEDLGQELPLITKALIAVSGFFASFWWLIIIVGAVIALYFRQFLSTSQGRLRFDIWRLRMPVLGSFIRCAEVGRLSRTMGTLIENGIVVNDALNSVWGTVDNAILKSELMVASTEVRDGASLNYALRDSIFFPDMALSMIAVGEETGRLDQSFH
;
A
#
# COMPACT_ATOMS: atom_id res chain seq x y z
N ALA A 1 -11.21 -12.83 19.66
CA ALA A 1 -9.79 -12.66 20.03
C ALA A 1 -8.90 -12.95 18.82
N ASP A 2 -9.09 -14.09 18.16
CA ASP A 2 -8.29 -14.56 17.00
C ASP A 2 -8.16 -13.60 15.81
N TYR A 3 -9.21 -12.84 15.47
CA TYR A 3 -9.16 -11.87 14.37
C TYR A 3 -8.22 -10.70 14.67
N MET A 4 -8.29 -10.13 15.89
CA MET A 4 -7.39 -9.06 16.31
C MET A 4 -5.94 -9.54 16.42
N GLU A 5 -5.72 -10.79 16.87
CA GLU A 5 -4.38 -11.38 16.90
C GLU A 5 -3.79 -11.58 15.51
N SER A 6 -4.57 -12.08 14.54
CA SER A 6 -4.11 -12.28 13.16
C SER A 6 -3.74 -10.97 12.47
N GLU A 7 -4.52 -9.91 12.71
CA GLU A 7 -4.26 -8.58 12.17
C GLU A 7 -3.01 -7.94 12.80
N GLN A 8 -2.85 -8.08 14.13
CA GLN A 8 -1.65 -7.64 14.84
C GLN A 8 -0.40 -8.38 14.36
N GLN A 9 -0.49 -9.69 14.13
CA GLN A 9 0.62 -10.49 13.60
C GLN A 9 1.01 -10.06 12.19
N THR A 10 0.03 -9.78 11.32
CA THR A 10 0.29 -9.32 9.96
C THR A 10 0.97 -7.95 9.96
N ASN A 11 0.47 -7.02 10.77
CA ASN A 11 1.05 -5.69 10.93
C ASN A 11 2.45 -5.73 11.57
N ALA A 12 2.68 -6.63 12.53
CA ALA A 12 3.98 -6.82 13.16
C ALA A 12 5.00 -7.39 12.17
N ARG A 13 4.61 -8.36 11.34
CA ARG A 13 5.46 -8.93 10.28
C ARG A 13 5.85 -7.88 9.24
N ILE A 14 4.91 -7.03 8.82
CA ILE A 14 5.19 -5.91 7.89
C ILE A 14 6.17 -4.91 8.53
N LYS A 15 5.95 -4.52 9.79
CA LYS A 15 6.85 -3.62 10.52
C LYS A 15 8.25 -4.19 10.67
N GLN A 16 8.37 -5.48 10.97
CA GLN A 16 9.67 -6.16 11.09
C GLN A 16 10.38 -6.28 9.74
N ALA A 17 9.66 -6.62 8.67
CA ALA A 17 10.23 -6.70 7.32
C ALA A 17 10.79 -5.34 6.83
N LEU A 18 10.16 -4.24 7.23
CA LEU A 18 10.61 -2.88 6.89
C LEU A 18 11.69 -2.32 7.85
N ALA A 19 11.85 -2.90 9.03
CA ALA A 19 12.84 -2.44 10.01
C ALA A 19 14.27 -2.57 9.45
N TYR A 20 14.59 -3.68 8.79
CA TYR A 20 15.93 -3.91 8.23
C TYR A 20 16.29 -2.90 7.11
N PRO A 21 15.44 -2.69 6.07
CA PRO A 21 15.65 -1.62 5.10
C PRO A 21 15.80 -0.23 5.73
N MET A 22 14.96 0.10 6.73
CA MET A 22 14.98 1.41 7.37
C MET A 22 16.29 1.66 8.12
N VAL A 23 16.80 0.68 8.86
CA VAL A 23 18.08 0.80 9.58
C VAL A 23 19.23 1.02 8.60
N ILE A 24 19.31 0.26 7.50
CA ILE A 24 20.38 0.42 6.51
C ILE A 24 20.34 1.79 5.85
N VAL A 25 19.15 2.26 5.46
CA VAL A 25 18.99 3.60 4.87
C VAL A 25 19.40 4.68 5.88
N CYS A 26 19.01 4.53 7.15
CA CYS A 26 19.34 5.49 8.20
C CYS A 26 20.86 5.54 8.46
N VAL A 27 21.49 4.38 8.58
CA VAL A 27 22.96 4.27 8.74
C VAL A 27 23.67 4.81 7.50
N GLY A 28 23.19 4.52 6.29
CA GLY A 28 23.76 5.03 5.05
C GLY A 28 23.69 6.55 4.92
N ILE A 29 22.55 7.15 5.30
CA ILE A 29 22.41 8.61 5.35
C ILE A 29 23.36 9.21 6.39
N LEU A 30 23.46 8.59 7.57
CA LEU A 30 24.36 9.04 8.63
C LEU A 30 25.84 8.98 8.20
N THR A 31 26.27 7.88 7.61
CA THR A 31 27.66 7.73 7.15
C THR A 31 27.97 8.70 6.02
N MET A 32 27.06 8.88 5.06
CA MET A 32 27.19 9.86 3.99
C MET A 32 27.33 11.28 4.56
N PHE A 33 26.49 11.64 5.52
CA PHE A 33 26.54 12.95 6.18
C PHE A 33 27.89 13.20 6.86
N VAL A 34 28.39 12.25 7.65
CA VAL A 34 29.70 12.37 8.31
C VAL A 34 30.84 12.52 7.30
N LEU A 35 30.80 11.74 6.21
CA LEU A 35 31.82 11.79 5.16
C LEU A 35 31.86 13.17 4.49
N LEU A 36 30.69 13.70 4.12
CA LEU A 36 30.57 14.99 3.45
C LEU A 36 30.91 16.16 4.36
N THR A 37 30.50 16.14 5.63
CA THR A 37 30.66 17.27 6.56
C THR A 37 32.03 17.32 7.24
N PHE A 38 32.65 16.17 7.52
CA PHE A 38 33.91 16.14 8.28
C PHE A 38 35.10 15.63 7.46
N VAL A 39 34.91 14.62 6.62
CA VAL A 39 36.03 13.94 5.95
C VAL A 39 36.48 14.69 4.71
N ILE A 40 35.56 15.02 3.81
CA ILE A 40 35.86 15.74 2.57
C ILE A 40 36.53 17.11 2.80
N PRO A 41 36.03 17.99 3.71
CA PRO A 41 36.67 19.28 3.92
C PRO A 41 38.11 19.15 4.43
N ARG A 42 38.40 18.15 5.27
CA ARG A 42 39.79 17.88 5.73
C ARG A 42 40.72 17.47 4.58
N LEU A 43 40.23 16.66 3.65
CA LEU A 43 40.99 16.31 2.44
C LEU A 43 41.22 17.54 1.57
N THR A 44 40.23 18.42 1.47
CA THR A 44 40.30 19.65 0.66
C THR A 44 41.40 20.58 1.17
N VAL A 45 41.50 20.79 2.49
CA VAL A 45 42.57 21.58 3.12
C VAL A 45 43.96 20.99 2.84
N MET A 46 44.10 19.66 2.90
CA MET A 46 45.37 19.00 2.53
C MET A 46 45.78 19.24 1.07
N PHE A 47 44.84 19.29 0.14
CA PHE A 47 45.13 19.58 -1.27
C PHE A 47 45.51 21.04 -1.51
N GLU A 48 44.89 21.97 -0.78
CA GLU A 48 45.26 23.41 -0.82
C GLU A 48 46.67 23.64 -0.26
N ASP A 49 47.05 22.96 0.84
CA ASP A 49 48.38 23.04 1.45
C ASP A 49 49.50 22.51 0.53
N LEU A 50 49.17 21.61 -0.41
CA LEU A 50 50.10 21.09 -1.43
C LEU A 50 50.31 22.06 -2.61
N GLY A 51 49.64 23.22 -2.62
CA GLY A 51 49.79 24.24 -3.65
C GLY A 51 49.23 23.86 -5.02
N GLN A 52 48.40 22.80 -5.10
CA GLN A 52 47.69 22.41 -6.32
C GLN A 52 46.24 22.89 -6.27
N GLU A 53 45.77 23.48 -7.37
CA GLU A 53 44.37 23.80 -7.54
C GLU A 53 43.53 22.52 -7.54
N LEU A 54 42.46 22.50 -6.75
CA LEU A 54 41.53 21.37 -6.68
C LEU A 54 41.02 21.03 -8.09
N PRO A 55 41.11 19.74 -8.52
CA PRO A 55 40.53 19.29 -9.78
C PRO A 55 39.05 19.65 -9.90
N LEU A 56 38.59 19.96 -11.12
CA LEU A 56 37.20 20.38 -11.39
C LEU A 56 36.14 19.44 -10.80
N ILE A 57 36.41 18.12 -10.80
CA ILE A 57 35.52 17.08 -10.26
C ILE A 57 35.32 17.27 -8.75
N THR A 58 36.38 17.63 -8.01
CA THR A 58 36.34 17.83 -6.56
C THR A 58 35.60 19.12 -6.20
N LYS A 59 35.80 20.21 -6.96
CA LYS A 59 35.04 21.48 -6.78
C LYS A 59 33.55 21.29 -7.04
N ALA A 60 33.18 20.54 -8.08
CA ALA A 60 31.79 20.19 -8.37
C ALA A 60 31.17 19.35 -7.24
N LEU A 61 31.92 18.38 -6.71
CA LEU A 61 31.47 17.53 -5.60
C LEU A 61 31.26 18.33 -4.30
N ILE A 62 32.15 19.29 -3.99
CA ILE A 62 32.00 20.20 -2.83
C ILE A 62 30.81 21.13 -3.02
N ALA A 63 30.57 21.65 -4.23
CA ALA A 63 29.40 22.48 -4.51
C ALA A 63 28.08 21.70 -4.35
N VAL A 64 28.00 20.46 -4.83
CA VAL A 64 26.85 19.58 -4.64
C VAL A 64 26.68 19.22 -3.16
N SER A 65 27.77 18.89 -2.46
CA SER A 65 27.75 18.61 -1.03
C SER A 65 27.26 19.81 -0.21
N GLY A 66 27.74 21.02 -0.52
CA GLY A 66 27.32 22.27 0.11
C GLY A 66 25.84 22.59 -0.16
N PHE A 67 25.32 22.24 -1.34
CA PHE A 67 23.90 22.33 -1.63
C PHE A 67 23.08 21.38 -0.72
N PHE A 68 23.47 20.13 -0.56
CA PHE A 68 22.74 19.20 0.33
C PHE A 68 22.90 19.55 1.82
N ALA A 69 24.08 19.98 2.26
CA ALA A 69 24.35 20.41 3.64
C ALA A 69 23.68 21.75 3.99
N SER A 70 23.49 22.64 3.00
CA SER A 70 22.77 23.90 3.19
C SER A 70 21.27 23.72 3.04
N PHE A 71 20.75 22.88 2.13
CA PHE A 71 19.32 22.75 1.84
C PHE A 71 18.61 21.53 2.48
N TRP A 72 19.25 20.84 3.44
CA TRP A 72 18.64 19.70 4.14
C TRP A 72 17.30 20.05 4.84
N TRP A 73 17.19 21.25 5.41
CA TRP A 73 15.96 21.77 6.00
C TRP A 73 14.87 21.98 4.95
N LEU A 74 15.25 22.30 3.71
CA LEU A 74 14.32 22.44 2.60
C LEU A 74 13.74 21.08 2.19
N ILE A 75 14.51 19.98 2.27
CA ILE A 75 14.00 18.61 2.09
C ILE A 75 12.98 18.26 3.19
N ILE A 76 13.25 18.65 4.45
CA ILE A 76 12.30 18.42 5.56
C ILE A 76 11.03 19.26 5.38
N ILE A 77 11.15 20.52 4.98
CA ILE A 77 10.01 21.41 4.75
C ILE A 77 9.18 20.91 3.56
N VAL A 78 9.82 20.56 2.45
CA VAL A 78 9.13 19.99 1.28
C VAL A 78 8.48 18.67 1.63
N GLY A 79 9.16 17.79 2.38
CA GLY A 79 8.59 16.55 2.88
C GLY A 79 7.39 16.77 3.81
N ALA A 80 7.46 17.75 4.70
CA ALA A 80 6.36 18.11 5.61
C ALA A 80 5.17 18.72 4.85
N VAL A 81 5.43 19.60 3.87
CA VAL A 81 4.39 20.18 3.00
C VAL A 81 3.75 19.09 2.16
N ILE A 82 4.54 18.21 1.54
CA ILE A 82 4.01 17.04 0.81
C ILE A 82 3.18 16.19 1.77
N ALA A 83 3.67 15.85 2.97
CA ALA A 83 2.93 15.02 3.92
C ALA A 83 1.62 15.65 4.40
N LEU A 84 1.59 16.97 4.63
CA LEU A 84 0.37 17.71 4.98
C LEU A 84 -0.60 17.74 3.80
N TYR A 85 -0.11 18.03 2.59
CA TYR A 85 -0.92 18.01 1.38
C TYR A 85 -1.45 16.60 1.08
N PHE A 86 -0.64 15.57 1.32
CA PHE A 86 -1.02 14.16 1.17
C PHE A 86 -2.07 13.76 2.21
N ARG A 87 -1.91 14.17 3.46
CA ARG A 87 -2.91 13.96 4.52
C ARG A 87 -4.23 14.63 4.17
N GLN A 88 -4.18 15.87 3.69
CA GLN A 88 -5.36 16.63 3.31
C GLN A 88 -6.02 16.04 2.05
N PHE A 89 -5.22 15.56 1.09
CA PHE A 89 -5.70 14.87 -0.11
C PHE A 89 -6.36 13.53 0.23
N LEU A 90 -5.77 12.74 1.13
CA LEU A 90 -6.35 11.48 1.64
C LEU A 90 -7.62 11.68 2.48
N SER A 91 -7.82 12.87 3.06
CA SER A 91 -9.07 13.21 3.78
C SER A 91 -10.25 13.50 2.85
N THR A 92 -10.00 13.72 1.55
CA THR A 92 -11.04 13.96 0.54
C THR A 92 -11.47 12.63 -0.09
N SER A 93 -12.79 12.40 -0.27
CA SER A 93 -13.33 11.17 -0.87
C SER A 93 -12.74 10.83 -2.24
N GLN A 94 -12.51 11.84 -3.10
CA GLN A 94 -11.86 11.67 -4.41
C GLN A 94 -10.36 11.40 -4.32
N GLY A 95 -9.67 11.92 -3.30
CA GLY A 95 -8.23 11.71 -3.11
C GLY A 95 -7.93 10.31 -2.56
N ARG A 96 -8.81 9.79 -1.71
CA ARG A 96 -8.77 8.40 -1.24
C ARG A 96 -8.98 7.41 -2.41
N LEU A 97 -9.96 7.67 -3.28
CA LEU A 97 -10.16 6.89 -4.51
C LEU A 97 -8.93 6.92 -5.44
N ARG A 98 -8.36 8.10 -5.71
CA ARG A 98 -7.16 8.24 -6.56
C ARG A 98 -5.93 7.57 -5.97
N PHE A 99 -5.76 7.65 -4.65
CA PHE A 99 -4.66 6.98 -3.95
C PHE A 99 -4.82 5.47 -3.97
N ASP A 100 -6.04 4.96 -3.76
CA ASP A 100 -6.34 3.52 -3.84
C ASP A 100 -6.09 3.00 -5.26
N ILE A 101 -6.52 3.72 -6.31
CA ILE A 101 -6.23 3.40 -7.72
C ILE A 101 -4.71 3.38 -7.98
N TRP A 102 -3.98 4.39 -7.49
CA TRP A 102 -2.53 4.49 -7.70
C TRP A 102 -1.77 3.36 -6.97
N ARG A 103 -2.22 3.01 -5.77
CA ARG A 103 -1.65 1.92 -4.96
C ARG A 103 -1.96 0.54 -5.57
N LEU A 104 -3.13 0.36 -6.17
CA LEU A 104 -3.50 -0.85 -6.92
C LEU A 104 -2.73 -1.00 -8.25
N ARG A 105 -2.35 0.12 -8.88
CA ARG A 105 -1.53 0.12 -10.11
C ARG A 105 -0.06 -0.24 -9.87
N MET A 106 0.44 -0.26 -8.63
CA MET A 106 1.81 -0.70 -8.37
C MET A 106 1.90 -2.24 -8.45
N PRO A 107 2.70 -2.81 -9.38
CA PRO A 107 2.66 -4.25 -9.71
C PRO A 107 3.01 -5.18 -8.54
N VAL A 108 3.82 -4.73 -7.58
CA VAL A 108 4.24 -5.52 -6.41
C VAL A 108 3.26 -5.40 -5.24
N LEU A 109 2.64 -4.23 -5.05
CA LEU A 109 1.71 -3.98 -3.94
C LEU A 109 0.26 -4.34 -4.29
N GLY A 110 -0.14 -4.23 -5.56
CA GLY A 110 -1.50 -4.46 -6.02
C GLY A 110 -1.95 -5.92 -5.98
N SER A 111 -1.08 -6.89 -6.24
CA SER A 111 -1.41 -8.32 -6.11
C SER A 111 -1.62 -8.72 -4.65
N PHE A 112 -0.76 -8.22 -3.76
CA PHE A 112 -0.88 -8.46 -2.32
C PHE A 112 -2.15 -7.84 -1.73
N ILE A 113 -2.46 -6.59 -2.10
CA ILE A 113 -3.69 -5.92 -1.66
C ILE A 113 -4.93 -6.66 -2.16
N ARG A 114 -4.98 -7.06 -3.44
CA ARG A 114 -6.11 -7.82 -3.98
C ARG A 114 -6.32 -9.14 -3.24
N CYS A 115 -5.26 -9.91 -3.05
CA CYS A 115 -5.33 -11.18 -2.33
C CYS A 115 -5.78 -10.99 -0.87
N ALA A 116 -5.28 -9.95 -0.19
CA ALA A 116 -5.63 -9.64 1.19
C ALA A 116 -7.10 -9.17 1.34
N GLU A 117 -7.58 -8.30 0.45
CA GLU A 117 -8.96 -7.81 0.49
C GLU A 117 -9.96 -8.91 0.11
N VAL A 118 -9.71 -9.66 -0.97
CA VAL A 118 -10.57 -10.78 -1.38
C VAL A 118 -10.56 -11.88 -0.32
N GLY A 119 -9.41 -12.22 0.25
CA GLY A 119 -9.35 -13.22 1.32
C GLY A 119 -10.15 -12.83 2.56
N ARG A 120 -10.10 -11.56 2.98
CA ARG A 120 -10.93 -11.04 4.07
C ARG A 120 -12.42 -11.09 3.73
N LEU A 121 -12.77 -10.67 2.51
CA LEU A 121 -14.14 -10.68 2.02
C LEU A 121 -14.71 -12.10 2.01
N SER A 122 -14.01 -13.02 1.36
CA SER A 122 -14.40 -14.42 1.25
C SER A 122 -14.59 -15.04 2.62
N ARG A 123 -13.65 -14.86 3.54
CA ARG A 123 -13.78 -15.39 4.90
C ARG A 123 -15.03 -14.86 5.62
N THR A 124 -15.31 -13.56 5.48
CA THR A 124 -16.49 -12.95 6.12
C THR A 124 -17.78 -13.44 5.47
N MET A 125 -17.85 -13.48 4.14
CA MET A 125 -19.00 -14.02 3.40
C MET A 125 -19.25 -15.50 3.73
N GLY A 126 -18.20 -16.32 3.75
CA GLY A 126 -18.27 -17.74 4.10
C GLY A 126 -18.85 -17.95 5.50
N THR A 127 -18.38 -17.20 6.50
CA THR A 127 -18.92 -17.28 7.86
C THR A 127 -20.40 -16.85 7.92
N LEU A 128 -20.82 -15.81 7.19
CA LEU A 128 -22.22 -15.37 7.20
C LEU A 128 -23.13 -16.41 6.53
N ILE A 129 -22.71 -16.94 5.38
CA ILE A 129 -23.47 -17.95 4.62
C ILE A 129 -23.55 -19.27 5.40
N GLU A 130 -22.47 -19.69 6.05
CA GLU A 130 -22.45 -20.87 6.92
C GLU A 130 -23.44 -20.74 8.10
N ASN A 131 -23.60 -19.53 8.63
CA ASN A 131 -24.60 -19.22 9.66
C ASN A 131 -26.03 -19.04 9.10
N GLY A 132 -26.26 -19.38 7.83
CA GLY A 132 -27.58 -19.35 7.21
C GLY A 132 -28.06 -17.98 6.75
N ILE A 133 -27.17 -16.97 6.70
CA ILE A 133 -27.50 -15.65 6.16
C ILE A 133 -27.57 -15.74 4.64
N VAL A 134 -28.65 -15.21 4.07
CA VAL A 134 -28.86 -15.22 2.63
C VAL A 134 -27.81 -14.33 1.95
N VAL A 135 -27.31 -14.75 0.79
CA VAL A 135 -26.21 -14.12 0.04
C VAL A 135 -26.38 -12.61 -0.13
N ASN A 136 -27.60 -12.15 -0.42
CA ASN A 136 -27.90 -10.73 -0.59
C ASN A 136 -27.69 -9.93 0.72
N ASP A 137 -28.14 -10.47 1.86
CA ASP A 137 -27.99 -9.85 3.17
C ASP A 137 -26.53 -9.91 3.66
N ALA A 138 -25.84 -11.01 3.35
CA ALA A 138 -24.41 -11.17 3.60
C ALA A 138 -23.62 -10.11 2.82
N LEU A 139 -23.84 -10.00 1.51
CA LEU A 139 -23.17 -9.02 0.65
C LEU A 139 -23.43 -7.58 1.11
N ASN A 140 -24.68 -7.27 1.50
CA ASN A 140 -25.06 -5.98 2.07
C ASN A 140 -24.34 -5.66 3.39
N SER A 141 -24.06 -6.67 4.20
CA SER A 141 -23.35 -6.49 5.47
C SER A 141 -21.85 -6.31 5.26
N VAL A 142 -21.26 -7.04 4.33
CA VAL A 142 -19.80 -7.08 4.16
C VAL A 142 -19.27 -5.85 3.41
N TRP A 143 -19.96 -5.31 2.40
CA TRP A 143 -19.44 -4.14 1.67
C TRP A 143 -19.20 -2.93 2.60
N GLY A 144 -19.99 -2.79 3.67
CA GLY A 144 -19.82 -1.75 4.68
C GLY A 144 -18.49 -1.83 5.43
N THR A 145 -17.98 -3.04 5.62
CA THR A 145 -16.72 -3.36 6.33
C THR A 145 -15.47 -3.24 5.47
N VAL A 146 -15.62 -3.07 4.15
CA VAL A 146 -14.49 -2.93 3.21
C VAL A 146 -13.91 -1.52 3.29
N ASP A 147 -12.59 -1.46 3.47
CA ASP A 147 -11.81 -0.22 3.56
C ASP A 147 -11.37 0.35 2.20
N ASN A 148 -11.18 -0.52 1.20
CA ASN A 148 -10.77 -0.13 -0.14
C ASN A 148 -11.95 0.51 -0.90
N ALA A 149 -11.79 1.76 -1.34
CA ALA A 149 -12.88 2.51 -1.96
C ALA A 149 -13.37 1.91 -3.29
N ILE A 150 -12.47 1.31 -4.07
CA ILE A 150 -12.81 0.69 -5.37
C ILE A 150 -13.60 -0.59 -5.12
N LEU A 151 -13.06 -1.50 -4.30
CA LEU A 151 -13.75 -2.75 -3.98
C LEU A 151 -15.12 -2.47 -3.34
N LYS A 152 -15.22 -1.45 -2.47
CA LYS A 152 -16.49 -1.02 -1.88
C LYS A 152 -17.49 -0.57 -2.94
N SER A 153 -17.06 0.20 -3.94
CA SER A 153 -17.93 0.64 -5.03
C SER A 153 -18.38 -0.52 -5.93
N GLU A 154 -17.49 -1.47 -6.23
CA GLU A 154 -17.81 -2.66 -7.02
C GLU A 154 -18.79 -3.58 -6.26
N LEU A 155 -18.59 -3.80 -4.96
CA LEU A 155 -19.50 -4.60 -4.14
C LEU A 155 -20.87 -3.96 -3.95
N MET A 156 -20.95 -2.63 -3.91
CA MET A 156 -22.22 -1.91 -3.83
C MET A 156 -23.04 -2.09 -5.12
N VAL A 157 -22.39 -2.04 -6.28
CA VAL A 157 -23.01 -2.37 -7.57
C VAL A 157 -23.44 -3.83 -7.58
N ALA A 158 -22.54 -4.74 -7.22
CA ALA A 158 -22.84 -6.17 -7.17
C ALA A 158 -24.02 -6.51 -6.24
N SER A 159 -24.10 -5.85 -5.08
CA SER A 159 -25.23 -6.01 -4.14
C SER A 159 -26.55 -5.56 -4.74
N THR A 160 -26.54 -4.53 -5.59
CA THR A 160 -27.75 -4.07 -6.28
C THR A 160 -28.17 -5.08 -7.34
N GLU A 161 -27.24 -5.56 -8.16
CA GLU A 161 -27.51 -6.54 -9.21
C GLU A 161 -28.03 -7.87 -8.65
N VAL A 162 -27.43 -8.38 -7.58
CA VAL A 162 -27.89 -9.61 -6.91
C VAL A 162 -29.28 -9.42 -6.31
N ARG A 163 -29.59 -8.25 -5.75
CA ARG A 163 -30.94 -7.94 -5.25
C ARG A 163 -31.97 -7.90 -6.37
N ASP A 164 -31.57 -7.46 -7.56
CA ASP A 164 -32.41 -7.41 -8.75
C ASP A 164 -32.52 -8.78 -9.46
N GLY A 165 -31.85 -9.82 -8.94
CA GLY A 165 -31.97 -11.21 -9.36
C GLY A 165 -30.83 -11.72 -10.25
N ALA A 166 -29.75 -10.95 -10.42
CA ALA A 166 -28.54 -11.44 -11.09
C ALA A 166 -27.81 -12.46 -10.21
N SER A 167 -27.05 -13.36 -10.86
CA SER A 167 -26.19 -14.29 -10.13
C SER A 167 -24.98 -13.57 -9.51
N LEU A 168 -24.48 -14.09 -8.40
CA LEU A 168 -23.33 -13.51 -7.71
C LEU A 168 -22.07 -13.53 -8.59
N ASN A 169 -21.88 -14.61 -9.37
CA ASN A 169 -20.81 -14.67 -10.36
C ASN A 169 -20.92 -13.53 -11.39
N TYR A 170 -22.12 -13.30 -11.94
CA TYR A 170 -22.34 -12.23 -12.91
C TYR A 170 -22.02 -10.86 -12.31
N ALA A 171 -22.48 -10.62 -11.08
CA ALA A 171 -22.35 -9.35 -10.39
C ALA A 171 -20.88 -8.99 -10.03
N LEU A 172 -19.99 -9.98 -9.94
CA LEU A 172 -18.58 -9.79 -9.60
C LEU A 172 -17.63 -9.90 -10.80
N ARG A 173 -18.12 -10.30 -11.98
CA ARG A 173 -17.29 -10.65 -13.14
C ARG A 173 -16.38 -9.51 -13.63
N ASP A 174 -16.85 -8.27 -13.52
CA ASP A 174 -16.17 -7.09 -14.04
C ASP A 174 -15.25 -6.44 -12.99
N SER A 175 -15.13 -7.05 -11.80
CA SER A 175 -14.27 -6.57 -10.72
C SER A 175 -12.79 -6.85 -10.99
N ILE A 176 -11.94 -5.85 -10.74
CA ILE A 176 -10.47 -6.00 -10.87
C ILE A 176 -9.84 -6.82 -9.73
N PHE A 177 -10.61 -7.12 -8.68
CA PHE A 177 -10.15 -7.82 -7.48
C PHE A 177 -10.33 -9.33 -7.58
N PHE A 178 -11.38 -9.81 -8.25
CA PHE A 178 -11.68 -11.23 -8.33
C PHE A 178 -11.00 -11.88 -9.54
N PRO A 179 -10.05 -12.81 -9.34
CA PRO A 179 -9.49 -13.57 -10.44
C PRO A 179 -10.51 -14.57 -11.00
N ASP A 180 -10.35 -14.95 -12.27
CA ASP A 180 -11.25 -15.88 -12.99
C ASP A 180 -11.51 -17.20 -12.23
N MET A 181 -10.50 -17.68 -11.51
CA MET A 181 -10.59 -18.89 -10.69
C MET A 181 -11.60 -18.72 -9.54
N ALA A 182 -11.60 -17.56 -8.87
CA ALA A 182 -12.53 -17.27 -7.78
C ALA A 182 -13.97 -17.14 -8.32
N LEU A 183 -14.15 -16.46 -9.45
CA LEU A 183 -15.46 -16.35 -10.13
C LEU A 183 -16.01 -17.72 -10.52
N SER A 184 -15.15 -18.61 -11.03
CA SER A 184 -15.51 -19.99 -11.38
C SER A 184 -15.95 -20.80 -10.16
N MET A 185 -15.28 -20.64 -9.02
CA MET A 185 -15.68 -21.31 -7.78
C MET A 185 -17.01 -20.77 -7.24
N ILE A 186 -17.24 -19.46 -7.32
CA ILE A 186 -18.52 -18.85 -6.94
C ILE A 186 -19.65 -19.39 -7.82
N ALA A 187 -19.43 -19.49 -9.14
CA ALA A 187 -20.42 -20.04 -10.07
C ALA A 187 -20.83 -21.48 -9.70
N VAL A 188 -19.85 -22.35 -9.44
CA VAL A 188 -20.12 -23.74 -9.03
C VAL A 188 -20.82 -23.79 -7.67
N GLY A 189 -20.42 -22.94 -6.72
CA GLY A 189 -21.07 -22.85 -5.42
C GLY A 189 -22.53 -22.40 -5.51
N GLU A 190 -22.81 -21.46 -6.40
CA GLU A 190 -24.15 -20.92 -6.65
C GLU A 190 -25.08 -21.97 -7.29
N GLU A 191 -24.59 -22.72 -8.28
CA GLU A 191 -25.34 -23.81 -8.93
C GLU A 191 -25.59 -24.99 -7.99
N THR A 192 -24.62 -25.32 -7.13
CA THR A 192 -24.71 -26.46 -6.21
C THR A 192 -25.37 -26.11 -4.87
N GLY A 193 -25.72 -24.84 -4.65
CA GLY A 193 -26.24 -24.34 -3.38
C GLY A 193 -25.24 -24.40 -2.22
N ARG A 194 -23.94 -24.53 -2.52
CA ARG A 194 -22.82 -24.69 -1.56
C ARG A 194 -21.84 -23.53 -1.64
N LEU A 195 -22.39 -22.31 -1.59
CA LEU A 195 -21.61 -21.07 -1.66
C LEU A 195 -20.63 -20.91 -0.48
N ASP A 196 -20.95 -21.48 0.68
CA ASP A 196 -20.06 -21.56 1.85
C ASP A 196 -18.68 -22.14 1.50
N GLN A 197 -18.64 -23.15 0.63
CA GLN A 197 -17.40 -23.87 0.28
C GLN A 197 -16.58 -23.15 -0.80
N SER A 198 -17.20 -22.25 -1.55
CA SER A 198 -16.53 -21.44 -2.57
C SER A 198 -15.74 -20.26 -1.98
N PHE A 199 -16.01 -19.92 -0.72
CA PHE A 199 -15.38 -18.80 -0.01
C PHE A 199 -14.25 -19.22 0.95
N HIS A 200 -13.93 -20.51 1.01
CA HIS A 200 -12.90 -21.11 1.87
C HIS A 200 -11.58 -21.39 1.15
#